data_AF-A0AAJ6ADI1-F1
#
_entry.id   AF-A0AAJ6ADI1-F1
#
_cell.length_a   1.000
_cell.length_b   1.000
_cell.length_c   1.000
_cell.angle_alpha   90.00
_cell.angle_beta   90.00
_cell.angle_gamma   90.00
#
_symmetry.space_group_name_H-M   'P 1'
#
loop_
_entity.id
_entity.type
_entity.pdbx_description
1 polymer ?
#
loop_
_entity_poly.entity_id
_entity_poly.type
_entity_poly.pdbx_seq_one_letter_code
_entity_poly.pdbx_strand_id
1 'polypeptide(L)' 'MGQSDEAEEAVNQAATGLKTSWHDMAGSEALIRALIAERGQRTSEALFWIRVYRALSPETIDPIPSFFR' A
#
# COMPACT_ATOMS: atom_id res chain seq x y z
N MET A 1 21.93 -4.18 12.11
CA MET A 1 20.55 -4.69 12.07
C MET A 1 19.63 -3.61 12.63
N GLY A 2 19.30 -2.55 11.88
CA GLY A 2 18.57 -1.39 12.47
C GLY A 2 17.69 -0.62 11.49
N GLN A 3 18.21 -0.25 10.31
CA GLN A 3 17.44 0.56 9.35
C GLN A 3 16.36 -0.22 8.58
N SER A 4 16.58 -1.52 8.36
CA SER A 4 15.61 -2.36 7.64
C SER A 4 14.35 -2.60 8.47
N ASP A 5 14.51 -2.70 9.79
CA ASP A 5 13.42 -3.02 10.71
C ASP A 5 12.55 -1.79 10.98
N GLU A 6 13.17 -0.61 11.13
CA GLU A 6 12.46 0.68 11.23
C GLU A 6 11.62 0.99 9.97
N ALA A 7 12.18 0.71 8.79
CA ALA A 7 11.47 0.93 7.52
C ALA A 7 10.26 0.00 7.36
N GLU A 8 10.37 -1.25 7.83
CA GLU A 8 9.26 -2.21 7.81
C GLU A 8 8.18 -1.86 8.84
N GLU A 9 8.60 -1.41 10.03
CA GLU A 9 7.67 -0.92 11.06
C GLU A 9 6.86 0.29 10.55
N ALA A 10 7.51 1.25 9.90
CA ALA A 10 6.83 2.41 9.31
C ALA A 10 5.80 2.00 8.24
N VAL A 11 6.11 0.99 7.41
CA VAL A 11 5.16 0.46 6.41
C VAL A 11 3.95 -0.17 7.10
N ASN A 12 4.16 -0.98 8.14
CA ASN A 12 3.08 -1.64 8.86
C ASN A 12 2.19 -0.66 9.63
N GLN A 13 2.79 0.36 10.25
CA GLN A 13 2.06 1.44 10.92
C GLN A 13 1.20 2.22 9.92
N ALA A 14 1.75 2.60 8.77
CA ALA A 14 1.00 3.30 7.72
C ALA A 14 -0.13 2.44 7.14
N ALA A 15 0.11 1.15 6.89
CA ALA A 15 -0.92 0.21 6.45
C ALA A 15 -2.06 0.10 7.47
N THR A 16 -1.74 -0.01 8.76
CA THR A 16 -2.72 -0.08 9.85
C THR A 16 -3.55 1.21 9.93
N GLY A 17 -2.89 2.37 9.82
CA GLY A 17 -3.55 3.67 9.77
C GLY A 17 -4.52 3.78 8.60
N LEU A 18 -4.09 3.38 7.40
CA LEU A 18 -4.96 3.39 6.21
C LEU A 18 -6.14 2.43 6.35
N LYS A 19 -5.95 1.19 6.85
CA LYS A 19 -7.08 0.27 7.10
C LYS A 19 -8.09 0.86 8.08
N THR A 20 -7.62 1.58 9.09
CA THR A 20 -8.49 2.22 10.09
C THR A 20 -9.28 3.38 9.51
N SER A 21 -8.66 4.22 8.68
CA SER A 21 -9.30 5.44 8.16
C SER A 21 -10.10 5.23 6.87
N TRP A 22 -9.69 4.28 6.01
CA TRP A 22 -10.23 4.11 4.66
C TRP A 22 -10.86 2.73 4.44
N HIS A 23 -10.74 1.81 5.39
CA HIS A 23 -11.31 0.46 5.33
C HIS A 23 -11.00 -0.24 4.00
N ASP A 24 -12.01 -0.65 3.24
CA ASP A 24 -11.87 -1.35 1.97
C ASP A 24 -11.16 -0.51 0.89
N MET A 25 -11.14 0.81 1.04
CA MET A 25 -10.44 1.72 0.11
C MET A 25 -8.96 1.92 0.45
N ALA A 26 -8.44 1.34 1.53
CA ALA A 26 -7.06 1.54 1.99
C ALA A 26 -6.02 1.22 0.91
N GLY A 27 -6.23 0.15 0.13
CA GLY A 27 -5.35 -0.22 -0.98
C GLY A 27 -5.33 0.83 -2.08
N SER A 28 -6.51 1.28 -2.52
CA SER A 28 -6.64 2.33 -3.54
C SER A 28 -5.99 3.65 -3.08
N GLU A 29 -6.18 4.03 -1.83
CA GLU A 29 -5.57 5.25 -1.25
C GLU A 29 -4.03 5.15 -1.24
N ALA A 30 -3.46 4.02 -0.81
CA ALA A 30 -2.02 3.81 -0.86
C ALA A 30 -1.47 3.92 -2.29
N LEU A 31 -2.17 3.34 -3.27
CA LEU A 31 -1.77 3.41 -4.68
C LEU A 31 -1.85 4.85 -5.22
N ILE A 32 -2.92 5.59 -4.90
CA ILE A 32 -3.07 6.99 -5.32
C ILE A 32 -1.92 7.85 -4.77
N ARG A 33 -1.56 7.68 -3.49
CA ARG A 33 -0.42 8.39 -2.89
C ARG A 33 0.90 8.07 -3.59
N ALA A 34 1.12 6.80 -3.96
CA ALA A 34 2.30 6.40 -4.72
C ALA A 34 2.38 7.13 -6.07
N LEU A 35 1.27 7.16 -6.82
CA LEU A 35 1.19 7.84 -8.13
C LEU A 35 1.40 9.36 -8.02
N ILE A 36 0.84 10.00 -6.98
CA ILE A 36 1.06 11.43 -6.72
C ILE A 36 2.52 11.71 -6.37
N ALA A 37 3.17 10.85 -5.58
CA ALA A 37 4.58 10.97 -5.25
C ALA A 37 5.48 10.78 -6.48
N GLU A 38 5.19 9.77 -7.31
CA GLU A 38 5.90 9.49 -8.57
C GLU A 38 5.82 10.68 -9.53
N ARG A 39 4.61 11.23 -9.76
CA ARG A 39 4.42 12.43 -10.58
C ARG A 39 5.22 13.63 -10.07
N GLY A 40 5.39 13.72 -8.75
CA GLY A 40 6.20 14.73 -8.09
C GLY A 40 7.70 14.41 -8.04
N GLN A 41 8.18 13.36 -8.71
CA GLN A 41 9.57 12.87 -8.68
C GLN A 41 10.08 12.54 -7.27
N ARG A 42 9.18 12.28 -6.31
CA ARG A 42 9.49 11.91 -4.93
C ARG A 42 9.65 10.38 -4.82
N THR A 43 10.71 9.86 -5.44
CA THR A 43 10.92 8.42 -5.64
C THR A 43 10.84 7.60 -4.34
N SER A 44 11.50 8.05 -3.26
CA SER A 44 11.48 7.31 -1.98
C SER A 44 10.08 7.22 -1.37
N GLU A 45 9.29 8.28 -1.50
CA GLU A 45 7.90 8.31 -1.00
C GLU A 45 6.99 7.45 -1.88
N ALA A 46 7.19 7.46 -3.21
CA ALA A 46 6.47 6.57 -4.11
C ALA A 46 6.73 5.09 -3.78
N LEU A 47 8.01 4.72 -3.59
CA LEU A 47 8.38 3.36 -3.20
C LEU A 47 7.84 2.96 -1.82
N PHE A 48 7.82 3.89 -0.86
CA PHE A 48 7.20 3.67 0.43
C PHE A 48 5.72 3.33 0.31
N TRP A 49 4.93 4.13 -0.42
CA TRP A 49 3.51 3.87 -0.60
C TRP A 49 3.22 2.59 -1.41
N ILE A 50 4.10 2.21 -2.34
CA ILE A 50 4.01 0.91 -3.02
C ILE A 50 4.21 -0.25 -2.02
N ARG A 51 5.14 -0.14 -1.08
CA ARG A 51 5.32 -1.16 -0.02
C ARG A 51 4.09 -1.24 0.88
N VAL A 52 3.52 -0.10 1.25
CA VAL A 52 2.26 -0.04 2.03
C VAL A 52 1.11 -0.71 1.25
N TYR A 53 0.95 -0.39 -0.03
CA TYR A 53 -0.06 -1.04 -0.89
C TYR A 53 0.09 -2.57 -0.92
N ARG A 54 1.32 -3.07 -1.03
CA ARG A 54 1.61 -4.52 -0.99
C ARG A 54 1.28 -5.13 0.38
N ALA A 55 1.63 -4.47 1.47
CA ALA A 55 1.29 -4.93 2.82
C ALA A 55 -0.23 -4.95 3.07
N LEU A 56 -0.98 -4.08 2.38
CA LEU A 56 -2.45 -4.05 2.43
C LEU A 56 -3.12 -5.12 1.56
N SER A 57 -2.42 -5.62 0.53
CA SER A 57 -2.94 -6.55 -0.47
C SER A 57 -2.29 -7.94 -0.33
N PRO A 58 -2.70 -8.75 0.66
CA PRO A 58 -2.23 -10.13 0.78
C PRO A 58 -2.88 -10.96 -0.33
N GLU A 59 -2.26 -10.99 -1.51
CA GLU A 59 -2.62 -11.86 -2.65
C GLU A 59 -4.14 -12.13 -2.83
N THR A 60 -4.94 -11.08 -2.97
CA THR A 60 -6.28 -11.21 -3.57
C THR A 60 -6.22 -10.69 -5.00
N ILE A 61 -5.62 -11.50 -5.88
CA ILE A 61 -6.31 -11.72 -7.15
C ILE A 61 -7.51 -12.58 -6.77
N ASP A 62 -8.60 -11.95 -6.37
CA ASP A 62 -9.86 -12.69 -6.26
C ASP A 62 -10.08 -13.36 -7.62
N PRO A 63 -10.28 -14.69 -7.66
CA PRO A 63 -10.65 -15.33 -8.91
C PRO A 63 -11.90 -14.61 -9.42
N ILE A 64 -11.85 -14.18 -10.69
CA ILE A 64 -12.99 -13.58 -11.39
C ILE A 64 -14.24 -14.35 -10.98
N PRO A 65 -15.21 -13.70 -10.32
CA PRO A 65 -16.39 -14.38 -9.82
C PRO A 65 -17.02 -15.21 -10.93
N SER A 66 -17.45 -16.43 -10.62
CA SER A 66 -17.89 -17.40 -11.63
C SER A 66 -19.04 -16.91 -12.53
N PHE A 67 -19.76 -15.86 -12.11
CA PHE A 67 -20.81 -15.23 -12.91
C PHE A 67 -20.28 -14.29 -14.02
N PHE A 68 -18.99 -13.98 -14.02
CA PHE A 68 -18.29 -13.26 -15.09
C PHE A 68 -17.51 -14.20 -16.03
N ARG A 69 -17.64 -15.53 -15.88
CA ARG A 69 -17.07 -16.53 -16.81
C ARG A 69 -18.05 -16.91 -17.90
#